data_AF-A0A562QTC3-F1
#
_entry.id   AF-A0A562QTC3-F1
#
_cell.length_a   1.000
_cell.length_b   1.000
_cell.length_c   1.000
_cell.angle_alpha   90.00
_cell.angle_beta   90.00
_cell.angle_gamma   90.00
#
_symmetry.space_group_name_H-M   'P 1'
#
loop_
_entity.id
_entity.type
_entity.pdbx_description
1 polymer ?
#
loop_
_entity_poly.entity_id
_entity_poly.type
_entity_poly.pdbx_seq_one_letter_code
_entity_poly.pdbx_strand_id
1 'polypeptide(L)' 'MDKETEEQLAFLKEQLEWSKQQAILLEKIEIKLHQMKEIAEYVQDVELSAHEIDDLNQQFQTLQQEVASLQRELHSTVIH' A
#
# COMPACT_ATOMS: atom_id res chain seq x y z
N MET A 1 -16.75 28.19 23.00
CA MET A 1 -15.33 27.88 23.23
C MET A 1 -14.53 29.07 22.73
N ASP A 2 -13.24 29.13 23.04
CA ASP A 2 -12.35 30.09 22.39
C ASP A 2 -12.21 29.72 20.89
N LYS A 3 -12.19 30.72 20.02
CA LYS A 3 -11.97 30.56 18.57
C LYS A 3 -10.66 29.81 18.27
N GLU A 4 -9.62 30.04 19.05
CA GLU A 4 -8.33 29.33 18.94
C GLU A 4 -8.50 27.82 19.25
N THR A 5 -9.35 27.47 20.23
CA THR A 5 -9.67 26.07 20.54
C THR A 5 -10.47 25.41 19.41
N GLU A 6 -11.37 26.14 18.76
CA GLU A 6 -12.15 25.64 17.63
C GLU A 6 -11.28 25.39 16.38
N GLU A 7 -10.34 26.30 16.09
CA GLU A 7 -9.36 26.16 15.00
C GLU A 7 -8.40 24.98 15.25
N GLN A 8 -7.87 24.84 16.47
CA GLN A 8 -7.02 23.70 16.84
C GLN A 8 -7.77 22.36 16.71
N LEU A 9 -9.04 22.31 17.14
CA LEU A 9 -9.84 21.11 17.02
C LEU A 9 -10.11 20.74 15.57
N ALA A 10 -10.34 21.72 14.69
CA ALA A 10 -10.53 21.48 13.26
C ALA A 10 -9.26 20.90 12.62
N PHE A 11 -8.10 21.49 12.90
CA PHE A 11 -6.81 21.01 12.42
C PHE A 11 -6.53 19.57 12.89
N LEU A 12 -6.75 19.26 14.17
CA LEU A 12 -6.54 17.92 14.71
C LEU A 12 -7.46 16.86 14.07
N LYS A 13 -8.69 17.23 13.72
CA LYS A 13 -9.61 16.33 12.99
C LYS A 13 -9.13 16.04 11.58
N GLU A 14 -8.61 17.05 10.89
CA GLU A 14 -8.03 16.89 9.56
C GLU A 14 -6.80 15.98 9.61
N GLN A 15 -5.88 16.21 10.55
CA GLN A 15 -4.71 15.36 10.77
C GLN A 15 -5.09 13.92 11.12
N LEU A 16 -6.13 13.72 11.93
CA LEU A 16 -6.63 12.39 12.27
C LEU A 16 -7.17 11.68 11.02
N GLU A 17 -8.00 12.34 10.22
CA GLU A 17 -8.58 11.73 9.03
C GLU A 17 -7.50 11.39 7.99
N TRP A 18 -6.54 12.29 7.81
CA TRP A 18 -5.36 12.05 7.00
C TRP A 18 -4.58 10.81 7.45
N SER A 19 -4.29 10.69 8.74
CA SER A 19 -3.54 9.54 9.27
C SER A 19 -4.27 8.21 9.04
N LYS A 20 -5.60 8.19 9.09
CA LYS A 20 -6.41 7.01 8.78
C LYS A 20 -6.30 6.63 7.30
N GLN A 21 -6.35 7.61 6.41
CA GLN A 21 -6.20 7.36 4.97
C GLN A 21 -4.81 6.78 4.66
N GLN A 22 -3.76 7.32 5.28
CA GLN A 22 -2.40 6.79 5.16
C GLN A 22 -2.31 5.34 5.69
N ALA A 23 -2.93 5.04 6.83
CA ALA A 23 -2.96 3.68 7.38
C ALA A 23 -3.61 2.68 6.43
N ILE A 24 -4.73 3.05 5.79
CA ILE A 24 -5.41 2.20 4.78
C ILE A 24 -4.52 1.94 3.57
N LEU A 25 -3.76 2.94 3.10
CA LEU A 25 -2.82 2.76 1.99
C LEU A 25 -1.68 1.82 2.36
N LEU A 26 -1.13 1.96 3.57
CA LEU A 26 -0.08 1.08 4.09
C LEU A 26 -0.56 -0.37 4.19
N GLU A 27 -1.76 -0.61 4.71
CA GLU A 27 -2.36 -1.95 4.79
C GLU A 27 -2.51 -2.58 3.40
N LYS A 28 -2.94 -1.82 2.40
CA LYS A 28 -3.02 -2.29 1.00
C LYS A 28 -1.64 -2.64 0.43
N ILE A 29 -0.61 -1.86 0.73
CA ILE A 29 0.76 -2.13 0.32
C ILE A 29 1.25 -3.44 0.97
N GLU A 30 1.05 -3.58 2.28
CA GLU A 30 1.46 -4.76 3.04
C GLU A 30 0.83 -6.05 2.49
N ILE A 31 -0.48 -6.06 2.21
CA ILE A 31 -1.18 -7.19 1.61
C ILE A 31 -0.51 -7.59 0.28
N LYS A 32 -0.19 -6.63 -0.58
CA LYS A 32 0.43 -6.92 -1.89
C LYS A 32 1.86 -7.41 -1.76
N LEU A 33 2.63 -6.89 -0.82
CA LEU A 33 3.97 -7.38 -0.52
C LEU A 33 3.93 -8.82 0.02
N HIS A 34 2.94 -9.17 0.83
CA HIS A 34 2.70 -10.55 1.24
C HIS A 34 2.37 -11.47 0.07
N GLN A 35 1.51 -11.05 -0.86
CA GLN A 35 1.23 -11.82 -2.08
C GLN A 35 2.48 -12.03 -2.93
N MET A 36 3.32 -11.00 -3.09
CA MET A 36 4.61 -11.13 -3.79
C MET A 36 5.54 -12.12 -3.10
N LYS A 37 5.56 -12.11 -1.76
CA LYS A 37 6.33 -13.06 -0.96
C LYS A 37 5.83 -14.49 -1.17
N GLU A 38 4.52 -14.72 -1.14
CA GLU A 38 3.92 -16.04 -1.37
C GLU A 38 4.30 -16.61 -2.74
N ILE A 39 4.31 -15.77 -3.79
CA ILE A 39 4.79 -16.18 -5.13
C ILE A 39 6.27 -16.59 -5.08
N ALA A 40 7.12 -15.80 -4.43
CA ALA A 40 8.55 -16.08 -4.34
C ALA A 40 8.84 -17.38 -3.56
N GLU A 41 8.12 -17.62 -2.46
CA GLU A 41 8.22 -18.86 -1.68
C GLU A 41 7.71 -20.06 -2.50
N TYR A 42 6.59 -19.91 -3.23
CA TYR A 42 6.04 -20.97 -4.05
C TYR A 42 7.00 -21.44 -5.16
N VAL A 43 7.67 -20.50 -5.84
CA VAL A 43 8.65 -20.81 -6.90
C VAL A 43 9.89 -21.53 -6.36
N GLN A 44 10.22 -21.34 -5.09
CA GLN A 44 11.38 -22.00 -4.47
C GLN A 44 11.15 -23.50 -4.22
N ASP A 45 9.91 -23.89 -3.93
CA ASP A 45 9.57 -25.23 -3.44
C ASP A 45 8.98 -26.17 -4.51
N VAL A 46 8.76 -25.69 -5.73
CA VAL A 46 8.04 -26.42 -6.79
C VAL A 46 8.82 -26.43 -8.12
N GLU A 47 8.91 -27.59 -8.76
CA GLU A 47 9.32 -27.67 -10.17
C GLU A 47 8.18 -27.16 -11.06
N LEU A 48 8.38 -25.98 -11.64
CA LEU A 48 7.40 -25.30 -12.47
C LEU A 48 7.78 -25.43 -13.95
N SER A 49 6.77 -25.56 -14.79
CA SER A 49 6.92 -25.44 -16.24
C SER A 49 7.23 -24.00 -16.63
N ALA A 50 7.78 -23.81 -17.85
CA ALA A 50 8.05 -22.48 -18.37
C ALA A 50 6.79 -21.59 -18.43
N HIS A 51 5.63 -22.18 -18.72
CA HIS A 51 4.36 -21.45 -18.74
C HIS A 51 3.96 -20.98 -17.33
N GLU A 52 4.08 -21.83 -16.31
CA GLU A 52 3.76 -21.45 -14.94
C GLU A 52 4.70 -20.36 -14.41
N ILE A 53 5.98 -20.42 -14.79
CA ILE A 53 6.96 -19.38 -14.48
C ILE A 53 6.55 -18.05 -15.12
N ASP A 54 6.13 -18.05 -16.38
CA ASP A 54 5.69 -16.84 -17.08
C ASP A 54 4.44 -16.23 -16.43
N ASP A 55 3.45 -17.06 -16.07
CA ASP A 55 2.22 -16.61 -15.40
C ASP A 55 2.52 -15.99 -14.02
N LEU A 56 3.39 -16.63 -13.22
CA LEU A 56 3.78 -16.11 -11.91
C LEU A 56 4.58 -14.80 -12.03
N ASN A 57 5.44 -14.69 -13.05
CA ASN A 57 6.16 -13.45 -13.32
C ASN A 57 5.21 -12.31 -13.71
N GLN A 58 4.18 -12.58 -14.53
CA GLN A 58 3.16 -11.58 -14.88
C GLN A 58 2.38 -11.11 -13.64
N GLN A 59 1.99 -12.05 -12.77
CA GLN A 59 1.32 -11.72 -11.50
C GLN A 59 2.22 -10.87 -10.60
N PHE A 60 3.49 -11.25 -10.46
CA PHE A 60 4.47 -10.51 -9.66
C PHE A 60 4.69 -9.09 -10.18
N GLN A 61 4.82 -8.91 -11.50
CA GLN A 61 4.96 -7.60 -12.12
C GLN A 61 3.71 -6.73 -11.92
N THR A 62 2.52 -7.32 -11.98
CA THR A 62 1.26 -6.62 -11.70
C THR A 62 1.24 -6.10 -10.27
N LEU A 63 1.56 -6.96 -9.29
CA LEU A 63 1.64 -6.57 -7.88
C LEU A 63 2.67 -5.46 -7.65
N GLN A 64 3.82 -5.54 -8.31
CA GLN A 64 4.86 -4.51 -8.22
C GLN A 64 4.36 -3.14 -8.74
N GLN A 65 3.63 -3.12 -9.85
CA GLN A 65 3.04 -1.89 -10.40
C GLN A 65 1.98 -1.30 -9.46
N GLU A 66 1.14 -2.15 -8.86
CA GLU A 66 0.13 -1.73 -7.89
C GLU A 66 0.76 -1.14 -6.62
N VAL A 67 1.80 -1.79 -6.06
CA VAL A 67 2.58 -1.25 -4.93
C VAL A 67 3.17 0.10 -5.29
N ALA A 68 3.80 0.23 -6.46
CA ALA A 68 4.37 1.49 -6.91
C ALA A 68 3.31 2.60 -7.10
N SER A 69 2.07 2.23 -7.44
CA SER A 69 0.95 3.18 -7.51
C SER A 69 0.51 3.64 -6.12
N LEU A 70 0.35 2.71 -5.17
CA LEU A 70 -0.04 3.01 -3.80
C LEU A 70 1.02 3.86 -3.08
N GLN A 71 2.30 3.58 -3.31
CA GLN A 71 3.40 4.40 -2.77
C GLN A 71 3.39 5.83 -3.31
N ARG A 72 3.02 6.01 -4.59
CA ARG A 72 2.85 7.35 -5.17
C ARG A 72 1.68 8.09 -4.53
N GLU A 73 0.56 7.41 -4.30
CA GLU A 73 -0.61 7.98 -3.61
C GLU A 73 -0.26 8.38 -2.17
N LEU A 74 0.40 7.48 -1.44
CA LEU A 74 0.88 7.72 -0.06
C LEU A 74 1.72 9.01 0.03
N HIS A 75 2.74 9.13 -0.83
CA HIS A 75 3.63 10.30 -0.85
C HIS A 75 2.98 11.58 -1.39
N SER A 76 1.91 11.48 -2.18
CA SER A 76 1.22 12.64 -2.75
C SER A 76 0.28 13.33 -1.76
N THR A 77 -0.06 12.69 -0.64
CA THR A 77 -1.14 13.18 0.25
C THR A 77 -0.62 14.08 1.37
N VAL A 78 0.62 14.58 1.35
CA VAL A 78 1.17 15.38 2.48
C VAL A 78 0.31 16.63 2.76
N ILE A 79 -0.24 16.73 3.98
CA ILE A 79 -0.94 17.93 4.47
C ILE A 79 0.08 18.87 5.13
N HIS A 80 0.03 20.16 4.76
CA HIS A 80 0.79 21.26 5.36
C HIS A 80 0.05 21.91 6.52
#